data_AF-A0A3M0P804-F1
#
_entry.id   AF-A0A3M0P804-F1
#
_cell.length_a   1.000
_cell.length_b   1.000
_cell.length_c   1.000
_cell.angle_alpha   90.00
_cell.angle_beta   90.00
_cell.angle_gamma   90.00
#
_symmetry.space_group_name_H-M   'P 1'
#
loop_
_entity.id
_entity.type
_entity.pdbx_description
1 polymer ?
#
loop_
_entity_poly.entity_id
_entity_poly.type
_entity_poly.pdbx_seq_one_letter_code
_entity_poly.pdbx_strand_id
1 'polypeptide(L)'
;MKTSYLHKLRSRLHLLIQSIFAEFLRCSKLNTLSFNGIVASIIWPLLGLLTTLFTYKSFNLKLFTHFGINSHSDFLIFLLSGFVSLSFYSAMITQALSIQRDREDGTLQIIYISPANRFGLLLGRALSGFPQIIFSFVLIYFYIFLISSGNPFIKIMFYAIAGMILFISASLWGTFMCALYLVSRNTSIWYILFNTADGVLIRSLNSY
;
A
#
# COMPACT_ATOMS: atom_id res chain seq x y z
N MET A 1 40.89 8.65 -12.14
CA MET A 1 39.68 9.36 -11.67
C MET A 1 38.40 8.49 -11.70
N LYS A 2 38.00 7.89 -12.84
CA LYS A 2 36.77 7.04 -12.95
C LYS A 2 36.64 5.92 -11.90
N THR A 3 37.74 5.25 -11.55
CA THR A 3 37.77 4.14 -10.58
C THR A 3 37.44 4.59 -9.13
N SER A 4 37.84 5.80 -8.74
CA SER A 4 37.54 6.36 -7.42
C SER A 4 36.06 6.73 -7.26
N TYR A 5 35.43 7.29 -8.31
CA TYR A 5 34.00 7.59 -8.31
C TYR A 5 33.13 6.34 -8.25
N LEU A 6 33.49 5.29 -9.00
CA LEU A 6 32.76 4.01 -8.98
C LEU A 6 32.82 3.34 -7.60
N HIS A 7 33.99 3.38 -6.94
CA HIS A 7 34.13 2.82 -5.59
C HIS A 7 33.31 3.61 -4.56
N LYS A 8 33.32 4.94 -4.62
CA LYS A 8 32.53 5.82 -3.74
C LYS A 8 31.02 5.71 -3.97
N LEU A 9 30.59 5.46 -5.22
CA LEU A 9 29.19 5.22 -5.56
C LEU A 9 28.72 3.87 -5.02
N ARG A 10 29.51 2.81 -5.20
CA ARG A 10 29.22 1.47 -4.68
C ARG A 10 29.08 1.45 -3.16
N SER A 11 29.98 2.14 -2.44
CA SER A 11 29.89 2.20 -0.98
C SER A 11 28.65 2.95 -0.49
N ARG A 12 28.27 4.05 -1.15
CA ARG A 12 27.02 4.77 -0.84
C ARG A 12 25.78 3.91 -1.11
N LEU A 13 25.72 3.20 -2.24
CA LEU A 13 24.62 2.30 -2.56
C LEU A 13 24.49 1.15 -1.55
N HIS A 14 25.62 0.59 -1.12
CA HIS A 14 25.61 -0.46 -0.11
C HIS A 14 25.03 0.03 1.23
N LEU A 15 25.47 1.21 1.69
CA LEU A 15 24.94 1.83 2.93
C LEU A 15 23.45 2.16 2.81
N LEU A 16 23.00 2.59 1.62
CA LEU A 16 21.58 2.82 1.35
C LEU A 16 20.75 1.55 1.52
N ILE A 17 21.16 0.48 0.84
CA ILE A 17 20.45 -0.80 0.87
C ILE A 17 20.40 -1.36 2.30
N GLN A 18 21.50 -1.27 3.04
CA GLN A 18 21.55 -1.69 4.44
C GLN A 18 20.58 -0.89 5.32
N SER A 19 20.52 0.44 5.15
CA SER A 19 19.58 1.27 5.92
C SER A 19 18.12 0.95 5.63
N ILE A 20 17.79 0.70 4.35
CA ILE A 20 16.44 0.32 3.92
C ILE A 20 16.06 -1.02 4.56
N PHE A 21 16.94 -2.02 4.44
CA PHE A 21 16.65 -3.37 4.92
C PHE A 21 16.55 -3.44 6.45
N ALA A 22 17.43 -2.72 7.16
CA ALA A 22 17.41 -2.65 8.62
C ALA A 22 16.09 -2.05 9.14
N GLU A 23 15.65 -0.91 8.57
CA GLU A 23 14.41 -0.26 9.00
C GLU A 23 13.17 -1.09 8.59
N PHE A 24 13.20 -1.70 7.39
CA PHE A 24 12.15 -2.64 6.95
C PHE A 24 11.94 -3.76 7.97
N LEU A 25 13.01 -4.48 8.35
CA LEU A 25 12.92 -5.59 9.29
C LEU A 25 12.42 -5.14 10.67
N ARG A 26 12.91 -3.99 11.15
CA ARG A 26 12.48 -3.42 12.43
C ARG A 26 10.98 -3.15 12.44
N CYS A 27 10.49 -2.41 11.45
CA CYS A 27 9.08 -2.02 11.39
C CYS A 27 8.15 -3.21 11.12
N SER A 28 8.54 -4.17 10.27
CA SER A 28 7.76 -5.39 10.05
C SER A 28 7.69 -6.27 11.29
N LYS A 29 8.77 -6.36 12.09
CA LYS A 29 8.73 -7.12 13.35
C LYS A 29 7.82 -6.49 14.40
N LEU A 30 7.85 -5.16 14.52
CA LEU A 30 7.06 -4.42 15.50
C LEU A 30 5.56 -4.41 15.15
N ASN A 31 5.21 -4.27 13.87
CA ASN A 31 3.85 -3.92 13.48
C ASN A 31 3.09 -5.06 12.76
N THR A 32 3.79 -5.97 12.05
CA THR A 32 3.13 -6.98 11.19
C THR A 32 3.29 -8.43 11.65
N LEU A 33 4.42 -8.79 12.27
CA LEU A 33 4.74 -10.18 12.65
C LEU A 33 4.14 -10.61 14.00
N SER A 34 3.38 -9.75 14.68
CA SER A 34 2.60 -10.17 15.84
C SER A 34 1.45 -11.08 15.41
N PHE A 35 1.05 -12.02 16.27
CA PHE A 35 -0.07 -12.93 15.98
C PHE A 35 -1.33 -12.17 15.55
N ASN A 36 -1.67 -11.09 16.27
CA ASN A 36 -2.81 -10.23 15.96
C ASN A 36 -2.66 -9.56 14.59
N GLY A 37 -1.44 -9.14 14.21
CA GLY A 37 -1.16 -8.54 12.91
C GLY A 37 -1.40 -9.51 11.76
N ILE A 38 -0.94 -10.76 11.89
CA ILE A 38 -1.14 -11.81 10.87
C ILE A 38 -2.63 -12.16 10.74
N VAL A 39 -3.32 -12.37 11.87
CA VAL A 39 -4.75 -12.68 11.89
C VAL A 39 -5.57 -11.54 11.26
N ALA A 40 -5.30 -10.30 11.64
CA ALA A 40 -5.96 -9.13 11.06
C ALA A 40 -5.71 -9.01 9.55
N SER A 41 -4.49 -9.31 9.09
CA SER A 41 -4.11 -9.25 7.68
C SER A 41 -4.85 -10.26 6.80
N ILE A 42 -5.41 -11.33 7.38
CA ILE A 42 -6.21 -12.34 6.66
C ILE A 42 -7.71 -12.06 6.80
N ILE A 43 -8.17 -11.67 8.00
CA ILE A 43 -9.58 -11.44 8.28
C ILE A 43 -10.09 -10.20 7.55
N TRP A 44 -9.36 -9.08 7.57
CA TRP A 44 -9.81 -7.83 6.96
C TRP A 44 -10.07 -7.93 5.45
N PRO A 45 -9.19 -8.53 4.64
CA PRO A 45 -9.45 -8.71 3.22
C PRO A 45 -10.61 -9.64 2.94
N LEU A 46 -10.79 -10.68 3.76
CA LEU A 46 -11.88 -11.62 3.59
C LEU A 46 -13.23 -10.95 3.85
N LEU A 47 -13.31 -10.12 4.90
CA LEU A 47 -14.47 -9.27 5.15
C LEU A 47 -14.68 -8.26 4.02
N GLY A 48 -13.62 -7.60 3.54
CA GLY A 48 -13.69 -6.66 2.42
C GLY A 48 -14.15 -7.31 1.10
N LEU A 49 -13.74 -8.55 0.86
CA LEU A 49 -14.21 -9.34 -0.27
C LEU A 49 -15.69 -9.68 -0.11
N LEU A 50 -16.13 -10.12 1.07
CA LEU A 50 -17.54 -10.40 1.31
C LEU A 50 -18.42 -9.15 1.16
N THR A 51 -18.00 -8.02 1.72
CA THR A 51 -18.76 -6.76 1.61
C THR A 51 -18.86 -6.33 0.15
N THR A 52 -17.76 -6.35 -0.60
CA THR A 52 -17.79 -6.00 -2.04
C THR A 52 -18.68 -6.96 -2.83
N LEU A 53 -18.61 -8.27 -2.59
CA LEU A 53 -19.49 -9.23 -3.27
C LEU A 53 -20.97 -8.99 -2.94
N PHE A 54 -21.33 -8.78 -1.68
CA PHE A 54 -22.72 -8.61 -1.28
C PHE A 54 -23.30 -7.26 -1.70
N THR A 55 -22.55 -6.17 -1.56
CA THR A 55 -23.00 -4.82 -1.92
C THR A 55 -23.26 -4.69 -3.41
N TYR A 56 -22.43 -5.33 -4.25
CA TYR A 56 -22.47 -5.13 -5.70
C TYR A 56 -23.18 -6.24 -6.48
N LYS A 57 -23.67 -7.30 -5.80
CA LYS A 57 -24.45 -8.38 -6.42
C LYS A 57 -25.70 -7.90 -7.16
N SER A 58 -26.36 -6.87 -6.65
CA SER A 58 -27.66 -6.39 -7.18
C SER A 58 -27.53 -5.24 -8.19
N PHE A 59 -26.30 -4.89 -8.60
CA PHE A 59 -26.07 -3.69 -9.41
C PHE A 59 -26.44 -3.91 -10.89
N ASN A 60 -27.12 -2.93 -11.49
CA ASN A 60 -27.61 -3.04 -12.86
C ASN A 60 -26.49 -2.71 -13.87
N LEU A 61 -26.09 -3.70 -14.68
CA LEU A 61 -24.93 -3.63 -15.56
C LEU A 61 -25.14 -2.82 -16.85
N LYS A 62 -26.39 -2.42 -17.15
CA LYS A 62 -26.73 -1.73 -18.42
C LYS A 62 -25.89 -0.47 -18.68
N LEU A 63 -25.53 0.27 -17.63
CA LEU A 63 -24.74 1.50 -17.73
C LEU A 63 -23.24 1.25 -17.97
N PHE A 64 -22.71 0.08 -17.64
CA PHE A 64 -21.27 -0.22 -17.71
C PHE A 64 -20.84 -0.89 -19.02
N THR A 65 -21.80 -1.22 -19.88
CA THR A 65 -21.54 -1.79 -21.22
C THR A 65 -20.64 -0.89 -22.07
N HIS A 66 -20.72 0.45 -21.89
CA HIS A 66 -19.84 1.41 -22.57
C HIS A 66 -18.36 1.28 -22.18
N PHE A 67 -18.06 0.80 -20.97
CA PHE A 67 -16.70 0.59 -20.48
C PHE A 67 -16.16 -0.81 -20.79
N GLY A 68 -16.86 -1.59 -21.63
CA GLY A 68 -16.46 -2.96 -21.99
C GLY A 68 -16.79 -4.01 -20.92
N ILE A 69 -17.58 -3.66 -19.91
CA ILE A 69 -18.03 -4.58 -18.86
C ILE A 69 -19.35 -5.21 -19.32
N ASN A 70 -19.27 -6.42 -19.88
CA ASN A 70 -20.43 -7.10 -20.45
C ASN A 70 -21.00 -8.18 -19.53
N SER A 71 -20.19 -8.69 -18.59
CA SER A 71 -20.59 -9.73 -17.65
C SER A 71 -20.45 -9.28 -16.20
N HIS A 72 -21.20 -9.94 -15.30
CA HIS A 72 -21.06 -9.72 -13.86
C HIS A 72 -19.67 -10.10 -13.35
N SER A 73 -19.03 -11.11 -13.95
CA SER A 73 -17.65 -11.48 -13.68
C SER A 73 -16.66 -10.36 -14.00
N ASP A 74 -16.81 -9.69 -15.14
CA ASP A 74 -15.91 -8.59 -15.53
C ASP A 74 -16.05 -7.40 -14.55
N PHE A 75 -17.28 -7.13 -14.11
CA PHE A 75 -17.55 -6.10 -13.11
C PHE A 75 -16.89 -6.42 -11.76
N LEU A 76 -17.01 -7.67 -11.30
CA LEU A 76 -16.35 -8.11 -10.06
C LEU A 76 -14.83 -8.05 -10.17
N ILE A 77 -14.24 -8.45 -11.31
CA ILE A 77 -12.79 -8.36 -11.54
C ILE A 77 -12.33 -6.89 -11.46
N PHE A 78 -13.04 -5.98 -12.11
CA PHE A 78 -12.76 -4.55 -12.04
C PHE A 78 -12.78 -4.04 -10.60
N LEU A 79 -13.84 -4.36 -9.85
CA LEU A 79 -14.03 -3.87 -8.49
C LEU A 79 -12.99 -4.44 -7.51
N LEU A 80 -12.69 -5.73 -7.61
CA LEU A 80 -11.66 -6.37 -6.80
C LEU A 80 -10.25 -5.86 -7.13
N SER A 81 -9.96 -5.58 -8.39
CA SER A 81 -8.66 -4.98 -8.77
C SER A 81 -8.47 -3.59 -8.17
N GLY A 82 -9.53 -2.78 -8.13
CA GLY A 82 -9.54 -1.48 -7.45
C GLY A 82 -9.37 -1.62 -5.94
N PHE A 83 -10.08 -2.57 -5.33
CA PHE A 83 -9.97 -2.86 -3.89
C PHE A 83 -8.55 -3.27 -3.49
N VAL A 84 -7.90 -4.15 -4.27
CA VAL A 84 -6.50 -4.53 -4.00
C VAL A 84 -5.56 -3.34 -4.15
N SER A 85 -5.74 -2.54 -5.19
CA SER A 85 -4.92 -1.34 -5.41
C SER A 85 -5.04 -0.37 -4.24
N LEU A 86 -6.25 -0.06 -3.79
CA LEU A 86 -6.48 0.80 -2.63
C LEU A 86 -5.85 0.21 -1.36
N SER A 87 -5.98 -1.09 -1.16
CA SER A 87 -5.42 -1.77 0.01
C SER A 87 -3.89 -1.69 0.05
N PHE A 88 -3.21 -1.72 -1.11
CA PHE A 88 -1.77 -1.48 -1.22
C PHE A 88 -1.39 -0.08 -0.73
N TYR A 89 -2.05 0.95 -1.24
CA TYR A 89 -1.79 2.33 -0.83
C TYR A 89 -2.05 2.52 0.67
N SER A 90 -3.18 2.02 1.17
CA SER A 90 -3.56 2.11 2.58
C SER A 90 -2.56 1.43 3.51
N ALA A 91 -2.02 0.27 3.14
CA ALA A 91 -1.01 -0.43 3.93
C ALA A 91 0.28 0.40 4.06
N MET A 92 0.74 1.02 2.96
CA MET A 92 1.93 1.87 2.96
C MET A 92 1.72 3.15 3.79
N ILE A 93 0.52 3.75 3.72
CA ILE A 93 0.15 4.93 4.53
C ILE A 93 0.08 4.58 6.02
N THR A 94 -0.44 3.40 6.37
CA THR A 94 -0.55 2.98 7.77
C THR A 94 0.81 2.84 8.45
N GLN A 95 1.83 2.40 7.70
CA GLN A 95 3.21 2.41 8.22
C GLN A 95 3.76 3.82 8.37
N ALA A 96 3.41 4.75 7.47
CA ALA A 96 3.77 6.15 7.62
C ALA A 96 3.17 6.78 8.88
N LEU A 97 1.91 6.46 9.20
CA LEU A 97 1.24 6.90 10.44
C LEU A 97 1.92 6.39 11.71
N SER A 98 2.60 5.25 11.67
CA SER A 98 3.32 4.74 12.83
C SER A 98 4.47 5.65 13.28
N ILE A 99 4.93 6.60 12.45
CA ILE A 99 5.91 7.63 12.85
C ILE A 99 5.36 8.44 14.04
N GLN A 100 4.04 8.64 14.11
CA GLN A 100 3.41 9.33 15.23
C GLN A 100 3.60 8.55 16.54
N ARG A 101 3.41 7.23 16.51
CA ARG A 101 3.67 6.35 17.67
C ARG A 101 5.12 6.44 18.13
N ASP A 102 6.07 6.40 17.18
CA ASP A 102 7.49 6.58 17.49
C ASP A 102 7.81 7.96 18.11
N ARG A 103 6.99 9.00 17.85
CA ARG A 103 7.12 10.31 18.52
C ARG A 103 6.67 10.26 19.96
N GLU A 104 5.53 9.63 20.21
CA GLU A 104 4.94 9.47 21.54
C GLU A 104 5.85 8.62 22.43
N ASP A 105 6.45 7.58 21.85
CA ASP A 105 7.42 6.70 22.52
C ASP A 105 8.82 7.31 22.68
N GLY A 106 9.06 8.53 22.17
CA GLY A 106 10.35 9.21 22.24
C GLY A 106 11.46 8.64 21.35
N THR A 107 11.19 7.58 20.59
CA THR A 107 12.17 6.88 19.74
C THR A 107 12.45 7.59 18.41
N LEU A 108 11.67 8.63 18.06
CA LEU A 108 11.91 9.44 16.87
C LEU A 108 13.31 10.09 16.86
N GLN A 109 13.85 10.44 18.03
CA GLN A 109 15.18 11.06 18.13
C GLN A 109 16.29 10.14 17.60
N ILE A 110 16.12 8.82 17.73
CA ILE A 110 17.06 7.81 17.24
C ILE A 110 17.20 7.90 15.72
N ILE A 111 16.10 8.17 15.01
CA ILE A 111 16.10 8.34 13.54
C ILE A 111 16.95 9.56 13.15
N TYR A 112 16.88 10.65 13.92
CA TYR A 112 17.62 11.88 13.64
C TYR A 112 19.12 11.80 13.96
N ILE A 113 19.49 11.04 14.99
CA ILE A 113 20.89 10.89 15.45
C ILE A 113 21.61 9.79 14.66
N SER A 114 20.87 8.84 14.06
CA SER A 114 21.49 7.76 13.30
C SER A 114 22.26 8.29 12.07
N PRO A 115 23.47 7.76 11.79
CA PRO A 115 24.26 8.14 10.61
C PRO A 115 23.72 7.53 9.30
N ALA A 116 22.50 6.98 9.32
CA ALA A 116 21.88 6.33 8.16
C ALA A 116 21.23 7.37 7.22
N ASN A 117 21.10 7.03 5.94
CA ASN A 117 20.42 7.91 5.01
C ASN A 117 18.92 7.98 5.35
N ARG A 118 18.45 9.20 5.64
CA ARG A 118 17.04 9.51 5.93
C ARG A 118 16.09 9.02 4.84
N PHE A 119 16.45 9.14 3.56
CA PHE A 119 15.61 8.61 2.48
C PHE A 119 15.49 7.09 2.55
N GLY A 120 16.60 6.39 2.82
CA GLY A 120 16.61 4.93 2.97
C GLY A 120 15.76 4.47 4.15
N LEU A 121 15.80 5.19 5.28
CA LEU A 121 14.96 4.92 6.44
C LEU A 121 13.46 5.10 6.12
N LEU A 122 13.08 6.22 5.49
CA LEU A 122 11.68 6.48 5.14
C LEU A 122 11.14 5.46 4.13
N LEU A 123 11.95 5.08 3.15
CA LEU A 123 11.60 4.07 2.15
C LEU A 123 11.50 2.68 2.78
N GLY A 124 12.46 2.28 3.62
CA GLY A 124 12.42 1.01 4.36
C GLY A 124 11.18 0.89 5.25
N ARG A 125 10.80 1.99 5.91
CA ARG A 125 9.57 2.06 6.71
C ARG A 125 8.31 1.95 5.85
N ALA A 126 8.22 2.64 4.72
CA ALA A 126 7.07 2.50 3.83
C ALA A 126 6.93 1.04 3.37
N LEU A 127 8.03 0.45 2.88
CA LEU A 127 8.09 -0.93 2.41
C LEU A 127 7.68 -1.96 3.46
N SER A 128 7.84 -1.66 4.76
CA SER A 128 7.46 -2.56 5.84
C SER A 128 5.96 -2.85 5.91
N GLY A 129 5.14 -2.15 5.13
CA GLY A 129 3.70 -2.42 4.97
C GLY A 129 3.41 -3.58 4.03
N PHE A 130 4.37 -4.00 3.21
CA PHE A 130 4.21 -5.08 2.24
C PHE A 130 3.85 -6.43 2.88
N PRO A 131 4.51 -6.88 3.98
CA PRO A 131 4.14 -8.13 4.65
C PRO A 131 2.72 -8.14 5.20
N GLN A 132 2.13 -6.97 5.47
CA GLN A 132 0.76 -6.86 5.95
C GLN A 132 -0.27 -7.11 4.84
N ILE A 133 0.05 -6.75 3.60
CA ILE A 133 -0.88 -6.85 2.47
C ILE A 133 -0.66 -8.09 1.60
N ILE A 134 0.46 -8.81 1.76
CA ILE A 134 0.80 -9.93 0.88
C ILE A 134 -0.25 -11.05 0.89
N PHE A 135 -0.82 -11.37 2.05
CA PHE A 135 -1.86 -12.40 2.14
C PHE A 135 -3.14 -11.97 1.42
N SER A 136 -3.58 -10.73 1.64
CA SER A 136 -4.70 -10.08 0.95
C SER A 136 -4.52 -10.11 -0.57
N PHE A 137 -3.32 -9.74 -1.02
CA PHE A 137 -2.94 -9.75 -2.43
C PHE A 137 -3.07 -11.14 -3.02
N VAL A 138 -2.45 -12.15 -2.39
CA VAL A 138 -2.48 -13.54 -2.88
C VAL A 138 -3.92 -14.06 -2.94
N LEU A 139 -4.71 -13.86 -1.89
CA LEU A 139 -6.10 -14.35 -1.84
C LEU A 139 -6.99 -13.73 -2.92
N ILE A 140 -6.92 -12.41 -3.09
CA ILE A 140 -7.80 -11.71 -4.03
C ILE A 140 -7.35 -11.94 -5.48
N TYR A 141 -6.05 -11.91 -5.77
CA TYR A 141 -5.55 -12.25 -7.11
C TYR A 141 -5.83 -13.70 -7.46
N PHE A 142 -5.75 -14.63 -6.50
CA PHE A 142 -6.15 -16.01 -6.72
C PHE A 142 -7.63 -16.13 -7.08
N TYR A 143 -8.51 -15.42 -6.38
CA TYR A 143 -9.94 -15.39 -6.71
C TYR A 143 -10.22 -14.78 -8.09
N ILE A 144 -9.57 -13.66 -8.44
CA ILE A 144 -9.66 -13.05 -9.77
C ILE A 144 -9.18 -14.03 -10.86
N PHE A 145 -8.11 -14.77 -10.61
CA PHE A 145 -7.58 -15.77 -11.54
C PHE A 145 -8.58 -16.90 -11.82
N LEU A 146 -9.34 -17.34 -10.81
CA LEU A 146 -10.35 -18.40 -10.95
C LEU A 146 -11.57 -17.96 -11.79
N ILE A 147 -11.96 -16.69 -11.71
CA ILE A 147 -13.16 -16.18 -12.41
C ILE A 147 -12.85 -15.73 -13.84
N SER A 148 -11.64 -15.24 -14.08
CA SER A 148 -11.24 -14.76 -15.40
C SER A 148 -11.14 -15.92 -16.40
N SER A 149 -11.67 -15.76 -17.62
CA SER A 149 -11.55 -16.71 -18.73
C SER A 149 -10.32 -16.40 -19.62
N GLY A 150 -9.73 -17.40 -20.28
CA GLY A 150 -8.53 -17.25 -21.14
C GLY A 150 -7.27 -17.95 -20.63
N ASN A 151 -6.17 -17.82 -21.39
CA ASN A 151 -4.93 -18.57 -21.15
C ASN A 151 -4.28 -18.22 -19.79
N PRO A 152 -4.04 -19.21 -18.91
CA PRO A 152 -3.53 -18.98 -17.57
C PRO A 152 -2.14 -18.34 -17.54
N PHE A 153 -1.25 -18.68 -18.48
CA PHE A 153 0.12 -18.15 -18.49
C PHE A 153 0.17 -16.65 -18.76
N ILE A 154 -0.62 -16.19 -19.74
CA ILE A 154 -0.68 -14.78 -20.11
C ILE A 154 -1.22 -13.95 -18.94
N LYS A 155 -2.27 -14.43 -18.27
CA LYS A 155 -2.86 -13.77 -17.10
C LYS A 155 -1.88 -13.58 -15.96
N ILE A 156 -1.14 -14.64 -15.62
CA ILE A 156 -0.16 -14.58 -14.53
C ILE A 156 0.92 -13.53 -14.82
N MET A 157 1.41 -13.45 -16.07
CA MET A 157 2.34 -12.39 -16.47
C MET A 157 1.72 -10.99 -16.31
N PHE A 158 0.49 -10.78 -16.80
CA PHE A 158 -0.17 -9.48 -16.67
C PHE A 158 -0.38 -9.07 -15.22
N TYR A 159 -0.85 -9.98 -14.36
CA TYR A 159 -1.03 -9.71 -12.94
C TYR A 159 0.30 -9.47 -12.21
N ALA A 160 1.37 -10.18 -12.57
CA ALA A 160 2.70 -9.92 -12.01
C ALA A 160 3.24 -8.54 -12.38
N ILE A 161 3.11 -8.13 -13.66
CA ILE A 161 3.53 -6.80 -14.13
C ILE A 161 2.69 -5.70 -13.46
N ALA A 162 1.37 -5.86 -13.43
CA ALA A 162 0.48 -4.91 -12.76
C ALA A 162 0.81 -4.80 -11.26
N GLY A 163 1.06 -5.93 -10.59
CA GLY A 163 1.48 -5.99 -9.20
C GLY A 163 2.82 -5.27 -8.96
N MET A 164 3.80 -5.42 -9.84
CA MET A 164 5.08 -4.70 -9.75
C MET A 164 4.91 -3.18 -9.89
N ILE A 165 4.11 -2.73 -10.86
CA ILE A 165 3.82 -1.30 -11.07
C ILE A 165 3.12 -0.72 -9.83
N LEU A 166 2.10 -1.42 -9.33
CA LEU A 166 1.38 -1.03 -8.11
C LEU A 166 2.31 -0.98 -6.91
N PHE A 167 3.18 -1.96 -6.74
CA PHE A 167 4.14 -2.01 -5.63
C PHE A 167 5.10 -0.82 -5.66
N ILE A 168 5.67 -0.49 -6.82
CA ILE A 168 6.59 0.65 -6.97
C ILE A 168 5.84 1.96 -6.68
N SER A 169 4.66 2.14 -7.28
CA SER A 169 3.85 3.35 -7.10
C SER A 169 3.43 3.56 -5.65
N ALA A 170 2.92 2.52 -5.00
CA ALA A 170 2.49 2.56 -3.60
C ALA A 170 3.67 2.80 -2.65
N SER A 171 4.84 2.25 -2.93
CA SER A 171 6.06 2.47 -2.13
C SER A 171 6.53 3.92 -2.19
N LEU A 172 6.50 4.54 -3.37
CA LEU A 172 6.82 5.96 -3.54
C LEU A 172 5.82 6.84 -2.79
N TRP A 173 4.53 6.54 -2.91
CA TRP A 173 3.47 7.25 -2.18
C TRP A 173 3.63 7.12 -0.66
N GLY A 174 3.88 5.91 -0.16
CA GLY A 174 4.14 5.65 1.25
C GLY A 174 5.34 6.44 1.77
N THR A 175 6.43 6.48 0.99
CA THR A 175 7.64 7.24 1.34
C THR A 175 7.37 8.74 1.41
N PHE A 176 6.59 9.26 0.47
CA PHE A 176 6.12 10.65 0.48
C PHE A 176 5.29 10.95 1.74
N MET A 177 4.35 10.06 2.09
CA MET A 177 3.55 10.19 3.30
C MET A 177 4.40 10.11 4.57
N CYS A 178 5.42 9.23 4.62
CA CYS A 178 6.38 9.19 5.72
C CYS A 178 7.08 10.54 5.90
N ALA A 179 7.52 11.17 4.80
CA ALA A 179 8.15 12.49 4.85
C ALA A 179 7.19 13.58 5.36
N LEU A 180 5.95 13.61 4.87
CA LEU A 180 4.92 14.53 5.34
C LEU A 180 4.64 14.35 6.84
N TYR A 181 4.44 13.11 7.27
CA TYR A 181 4.16 12.82 8.67
C TYR A 181 5.36 13.10 9.57
N LEU A 182 6.60 12.95 9.10
CA LEU A 182 7.82 13.34 9.82
C LEU A 182 7.93 14.85 10.05
N VAL A 183 7.41 15.67 9.13
CA VAL A 183 7.39 17.14 9.25
C VAL A 183 6.19 17.61 10.07
N SER A 184 5.02 16.99 9.91
CA SER A 184 3.81 17.42 10.61
C SER A 184 3.83 17.03 12.09
N ARG A 185 3.79 18.02 12.98
CA ARG A 185 3.66 17.83 14.44
C ARG A 185 2.29 17.27 14.84
N ASN A 186 1.25 17.53 14.04
CA ASN A 186 -0.11 17.05 14.27
C ASN A 186 -0.63 16.38 12.99
N THR A 187 -0.30 15.09 12.87
CA THR A 187 -0.52 14.24 11.68
C THR A 187 -2.00 13.89 11.45
N SER A 188 -2.82 14.00 12.50
CA SER A 188 -4.28 13.84 12.46
C SER A 188 -4.96 14.82 11.49
N ILE A 189 -4.45 16.06 11.35
CA ILE A 189 -5.03 17.08 10.48
C ILE A 189 -4.97 16.67 9.01
N TRP A 190 -3.86 16.07 8.56
CA TRP A 190 -3.72 15.63 7.17
C TRP A 190 -4.57 14.41 6.87
N TYR A 191 -4.63 13.45 7.80
CA TYR A 191 -5.52 12.29 7.66
C TYR A 191 -6.99 12.74 7.62
N ILE A 192 -7.39 13.66 8.49
CA ILE A 192 -8.74 14.25 8.49
C ILE A 192 -8.98 15.02 7.18
N LEU A 193 -8.05 15.84 6.71
CA LEU A 193 -8.25 16.63 5.49
C LEU A 193 -8.45 15.73 4.27
N PHE A 194 -7.62 14.71 4.08
CA PHE A 194 -7.75 13.81 2.92
C PHE A 194 -8.94 12.84 3.04
N ASN A 195 -9.24 12.34 4.24
CA ASN A 195 -10.35 11.39 4.43
C ASN A 195 -11.72 12.07 4.58
N THR A 196 -11.76 13.34 5.02
CA THR A 196 -13.01 14.14 5.16
C THR A 196 -13.34 14.94 3.90
N ALA A 197 -12.36 15.22 3.04
CA ALA A 197 -12.61 15.87 1.74
C ALA A 197 -13.63 15.09 0.88
N ASP A 198 -13.62 13.75 0.98
CA ASP A 198 -14.59 12.87 0.32
C ASP A 198 -16.03 13.16 0.79
N GLY A 199 -16.24 13.52 2.06
CA GLY A 199 -17.56 13.83 2.61
C GLY A 199 -18.09 15.22 2.28
N VAL A 200 -17.21 16.21 2.07
CA VAL A 200 -17.62 17.60 1.76
C VAL A 200 -17.97 17.75 0.27
N LEU A 201 -17.23 17.09 -0.63
CA LEU A 201 -17.55 17.10 -2.06
C LEU A 201 -18.90 16.41 -2.35
N ILE A 202 -19.22 15.31 -1.67
CA ILE A 202 -20.52 14.62 -1.80
C ILE A 202 -21.67 15.47 -1.26
N ARG A 203 -21.47 16.25 -0.18
CA ARG A 203 -22.49 17.21 0.31
C ARG A 203 -22.73 18.38 -0.64
N SER A 204 -21.69 18.86 -1.31
CA SER A 204 -21.84 19.97 -2.28
C SER A 204 -22.56 19.55 -3.57
N LEU A 205 -22.48 18.28 -3.96
CA LEU A 205 -23.16 17.73 -5.14
C LEU A 205 -24.61 17.30 -4.88
N ASN A 206 -24.98 17.05 -3.62
CA ASN A 206 -26.37 16.77 -3.21
C ASN A 206 -27.18 18.04 -2.84
N SER A 207 -26.60 19.23 -3.05
CA SER A 207 -27.24 20.52 -2.74
C SER A 207 -27.67 21.29 -4.00
N TYR A 208 -27.71 20.64 -5.17
CA TYR A 208 -28.24 21.16 -6.43
C TYR A 208 -29.25 20.20 -7.03
#